data_AF-A0A8S2Z2U3-F1
#
_entry.id   AF-A0A8S2Z2U3-F1
#
_cell.length_a   1.000
_cell.length_b   1.000
_cell.length_c   1.000
_cell.angle_alpha   90.00
_cell.angle_beta   90.00
_cell.angle_gamma   90.00
#
_symmetry.space_group_name_H-M   'P 1'
#
loop_
_entity.id
_entity.type
_entity.pdbx_description
1 polymer ?
#
loop_
_entity_poly.entity_id
_entity_poly.type
_entity_poly.pdbx_seq_one_letter_code
_entity_poly.pdbx_strand_id
1 'polypeptide(L)'
;RELDEEASYKRIRTKTAVIELSDRHLINQRNNGFVWAESLAKGDEILVLSAKSSNKTIWEKIIEITEVDKQGLMAPLTEQG
;
A
#
# COMPACT_ATOMS: atom_id res chain seq x y z
N ARG A 1 -0.24 -14.53 -26.19
CA ARG A 1 0.73 -13.45 -25.88
C ARG A 1 0.10 -12.67 -24.75
N GLU A 2 0.25 -13.18 -23.53
CA GLU A 2 -0.09 -12.44 -22.32
C GLU A 2 0.90 -11.29 -22.24
N LEU A 3 0.38 -10.07 -22.18
CA LEU A 3 1.18 -8.88 -21.97
C LEU A 3 1.81 -9.03 -20.60
N ASP A 4 3.14 -9.05 -20.55
CA ASP A 4 3.89 -8.66 -19.37
C ASP A 4 3.46 -7.22 -19.06
N GLU A 5 2.35 -7.05 -18.34
CA GLU A 5 2.02 -5.81 -17.68
C GLU A 5 3.14 -5.61 -16.66
N GLU A 6 4.13 -4.78 -17.00
CA GLU A 6 5.14 -4.32 -16.06
C GLU A 6 4.42 -3.93 -14.77
N ALA A 7 4.63 -4.72 -13.72
CA ALA A 7 3.97 -4.49 -12.45
C ALA A 7 4.48 -3.15 -11.93
N SER A 8 3.64 -2.11 -12.05
CA SER A 8 3.90 -0.79 -11.49
C SER A 8 3.75 -0.88 -9.97
N TYR A 9 4.78 -0.42 -9.26
CA TYR A 9 4.79 -0.37 -7.80
C TYR A 9 4.76 1.07 -7.31
N LYS A 10 4.07 1.30 -6.20
CA LYS A 10 4.08 2.56 -5.46
C LYS A 10 4.75 2.37 -4.12
N ARG A 11 5.68 3.27 -3.80
CA ARG A 11 6.18 3.49 -2.45
C ARG A 11 5.32 4.57 -1.79
N ILE A 12 4.62 4.18 -0.74
CA ILE A 12 3.75 5.03 0.05
C ILE A 12 4.43 5.29 1.39
N ARG A 13 4.55 6.57 1.75
CA ARG A 13 5.10 6.98 3.03
C ARG A 13 4.04 7.67 3.87
N THR A 14 3.98 7.28 5.13
CA THR A 14 3.20 7.89 6.21
C THR A 14 4.16 8.43 7.27
N LYS A 15 3.63 8.87 8.42
CA LYS A 15 4.49 9.37 9.51
C LYS A 15 5.31 8.25 10.12
N THR A 16 4.76 7.03 10.19
CA THR A 16 5.40 5.91 10.88
C THR A 16 5.72 4.71 10.00
N ALA A 17 5.18 4.62 8.78
CA ALA A 17 5.40 3.50 7.88
C ALA A 17 5.85 3.94 6.47
N VAL A 18 6.68 3.09 5.86
CA VAL A 18 6.97 3.09 4.43
C VAL A 18 6.53 1.73 3.89
N ILE A 19 5.67 1.74 2.89
CA ILE A 19 5.07 0.53 2.34
C ILE A 19 5.25 0.58 0.82
N GLU A 20 5.67 -0.54 0.22
CA GLU A 20 5.80 -0.68 -1.22
C GLU A 20 4.83 -1.74 -1.71
N LEU A 21 3.92 -1.35 -2.60
CA LEU A 21 2.78 -2.16 -3.03
C LEU A 21 2.70 -2.13 -4.55
N SER A 22 2.21 -3.20 -5.17
CA SER A 22 1.79 -3.11 -6.57
C SER A 22 0.51 -2.28 -6.68
N ASP A 23 0.27 -1.67 -7.83
CA ASP A 23 -0.94 -0.88 -8.09
C ASP A 23 -2.24 -1.66 -7.87
N ARG A 24 -2.18 -2.98 -8.11
CA ARG A 24 -3.28 -3.94 -7.88
C ARG A 24 -3.30 -4.53 -6.47
N HIS A 25 -2.66 -3.90 -5.50
CA HIS A 25 -2.80 -4.31 -4.10
C HIS A 25 -4.01 -3.61 -3.47
N LEU A 26 -4.83 -4.35 -2.71
CA LEU A 26 -5.93 -3.75 -1.94
C LEU A 26 -5.42 -3.21 -0.61
N ILE A 27 -5.78 -1.98 -0.27
CA ILE A 27 -5.46 -1.36 1.01
C ILE A 27 -6.73 -0.82 1.68
N ASN A 28 -6.74 -0.80 3.01
CA ASN A 28 -7.78 -0.13 3.77
C ASN A 28 -7.55 1.37 3.82
N GLN A 29 -8.48 2.14 3.25
CA GLN A 29 -8.60 3.59 3.33
C GLN A 29 -9.80 3.96 4.21
N ARG A 30 -9.62 4.95 5.08
CA ARG A 30 -10.55 5.24 6.19
C ARG A 30 -12.01 5.49 5.76
N ASN A 31 -12.21 6.19 4.66
CA ASN A 31 -13.55 6.62 4.21
C ASN A 31 -14.12 5.76 3.07
N ASN A 32 -13.27 4.98 2.40
CA ASN A 32 -13.62 4.25 1.19
C ASN A 32 -13.52 2.72 1.34
N GLY A 33 -13.08 2.22 2.50
CA GLY A 33 -12.89 0.80 2.74
C GLY A 33 -11.68 0.26 1.97
N PHE A 34 -11.83 -0.88 1.30
CA PHE A 34 -10.78 -1.46 0.49
C PHE A 34 -10.71 -0.76 -0.87
N VAL A 35 -9.54 -0.20 -1.19
CA VAL A 35 -9.26 0.48 -2.45
C VAL A 35 -7.97 -0.06 -3.06
N TRP A 36 -7.87 0.00 -4.39
CA TRP A 36 -6.63 -0.33 -5.08
C TRP A 36 -5.55 0.72 -4.78
N ALA A 37 -4.31 0.27 -4.61
CA ALA A 37 -3.17 1.15 -4.36
C ALA A 37 -2.97 2.19 -5.47
N GLU A 38 -3.37 1.87 -6.70
CA GLU A 38 -3.34 2.83 -7.82
C GLU A 38 -4.17 4.10 -7.53
N SER A 39 -5.27 3.98 -6.79
CA SER A 39 -6.24 5.06 -6.53
C SER A 39 -5.87 5.98 -5.37
N LEU A 40 -4.81 5.64 -4.62
CA LEU A 40 -4.38 6.40 -3.46
C LEU A 40 -3.72 7.73 -3.85
N ALA A 41 -4.01 8.76 -3.07
CA ALA A 41 -3.46 10.08 -3.22
C ALA A 41 -2.79 10.58 -1.92
N LYS A 42 -1.88 11.54 -2.06
CA LYS A 42 -1.32 12.25 -0.93
C LYS A 42 -2.43 12.92 -0.11
N GLY A 43 -2.41 12.72 1.20
CA GLY A 43 -3.41 13.22 2.14
C GLY A 43 -4.46 12.19 2.55
N ASP A 44 -4.61 11.09 1.82
CA ASP A 44 -5.50 9.98 2.19
C ASP A 44 -5.06 9.32 3.50
N GLU A 45 -6.02 8.80 4.26
CA GLU A 45 -5.76 8.06 5.50
C GLU A 45 -5.85 6.56 5.27
N ILE A 46 -4.74 5.85 5.46
CA ILE A 46 -4.63 4.40 5.33
C ILE A 46 -4.37 3.74 6.67
N LEU A 47 -4.75 2.46 6.79
CA LEU A 47 -4.51 1.67 7.98
C LEU A 47 -3.07 1.15 7.99
N VAL A 48 -2.29 1.52 9.02
CA VAL A 48 -0.91 1.07 9.19
C VAL A 48 -0.71 0.45 10.57
N LEU A 49 0.28 -0.43 10.70
CA LEU A 49 0.66 -1.00 12.00
C LEU A 49 1.63 -0.06 12.72
N SER A 50 1.29 0.31 13.96
CA SER A 50 2.17 1.14 14.80
C SER A 50 3.38 0.34 15.28
N ALA A 51 4.58 0.73 14.83
CA ALA A 51 5.83 0.16 15.34
C ALA A 51 6.12 0.51 16.81
N LYS A 52 5.47 1.55 17.36
CA LYS A 52 5.73 2.06 18.72
C LYS A 52 4.80 1.48 19.78
N SER A 53 3.73 0.78 19.41
CA SER A 53 2.70 0.34 20.35
C SER A 53 2.11 -0.99 19.91
N SER A 54 2.64 -2.08 20.46
CA SER A 54 2.03 -3.41 20.59
C SER A 54 0.93 -3.73 19.57
N ASN A 55 1.29 -3.94 18.30
CA ASN A 55 0.39 -4.42 17.23
C ASN A 55 -0.92 -3.62 17.02
N LYS A 56 -0.99 -2.36 17.47
CA LYS A 56 -2.17 -1.54 17.22
C LYS A 56 -2.14 -1.02 15.78
N THR A 57 -3.23 -1.26 15.06
CA THR A 57 -3.50 -0.59 13.79
C THR A 57 -3.93 0.85 14.07
N ILE A 58 -3.38 1.78 13.30
CA ILE A 58 -3.68 3.20 13.39
C ILE A 58 -3.94 3.76 11.99
N TRP A 59 -4.82 4.75 11.91
CA TRP A 59 -5.06 5.49 10.67
C TRP A 59 -4.00 6.58 10.53
N GLU A 60 -3.28 6.60 9.41
CA GLU A 60 -2.28 7.62 9.13
C GLU A 60 -2.44 8.22 7.74
N LYS A 61 -2.14 9.51 7.65
CA LYS A 61 -2.11 10.24 6.39
C LYS A 61 -0.90 9.86 5.55
N ILE A 62 -1.14 9.64 4.26
CA ILE A 62 -0.10 9.53 3.25
C ILE A 62 0.54 10.91 3.07
N ILE A 63 1.85 11.00 3.31
CA ILE A 63 2.63 12.23 3.15
C ILE A 63 3.34 12.30 1.79
N GLU A 64 3.59 11.15 1.18
CA GLU A 64 4.33 11.02 -0.06
C GLU A 64 3.98 9.69 -0.77
N ILE A 65 3.88 9.74 -2.09
CA ILE A 65 3.73 8.59 -2.99
C ILE A 65 4.78 8.74 -4.09
N THR A 66 5.51 7.67 -4.37
CA THR A 66 6.51 7.63 -5.44
C THR A 66 6.32 6.35 -6.25
N GLU A 67 6.37 6.45 -7.57
CA GLU A 67 6.43 5.25 -8.44
C GLU A 67 7.81 4.61 -8.30
N VAL A 68 7.85 3.28 -8.23
CA VAL A 68 9.07 2.49 -8.08
C VAL A 68 9.09 1.43 -9.17
N ASP A 69 10.11 1.49 -10.01
CA ASP A 69 10.40 0.40 -10.93
C ASP A 69 11.04 -0.75 -10.15
N LYS A 70 10.31 -1.85 -9.95
CA LYS A 70 10.86 -3.08 -9.36
C LYS A 70 10.97 -4.17 -10.41
N GLN A 71 12.17 -4.77 -10.49
CA GLN A 71 12.34 -6.06 -11.14
C GLN A 71 12.00 -7.18 -10.13
N GLY A 72 10.78 -7.72 -10.21
CA GLY A 72 10.37 -8.92 -9.47
C GLY A 72 9.08 -8.78 -8.67
N LEU A 73 8.18 -9.75 -8.83
CA LEU A 73 6.87 -9.82 -8.19
C LEU A 73 6.94 -10.59 -6.87
N MET A 74 6.52 -9.97 -5.76
CA MET A 74 6.34 -10.68 -4.48
C MET A 74 4.95 -10.39 -3.93
N ALA A 75 4.09 -11.41 -3.88
CA ALA A 75 2.74 -11.35 -3.34
C ALA A 75 2.52 -12.54 -2.38
N PRO A 76 2.80 -12.39 -1.07
CA PRO A 76 2.56 -13.46 -0.11
C PRO A 76 1.06 -13.60 0.17
N LEU A 77 0.54 -14.84 0.05
CA LEU A 77 -0.83 -15.21 0.40
C LEU A 77 -0.94 -15.37 1.92
N THR A 78 -2.01 -14.85 2.53
CA THR A 78 -2.34 -15.12 3.94
C THR A 78 -3.53 -16.09 4.03
N GLU A 79 -3.71 -16.79 5.15
CA GLU A 79 -4.84 -17.72 5.34
C GLU A 79 -6.23 -17.06 5.15
N GLN A 80 -6.30 -15.73 5.18
CA GLN A 80 -7.55 -14.97 5.07
C GLN A 80 -7.86 -14.48 3.64
N GLY A 81 -6.96 -14.71 2.66
CA GLY A 81 -7.09 -14.23 1.29
C GLY A 81 -6.34 -12.92 1.06
#